data_AF-A0AAW6W802-F1
#
_entry.id   AF-A0AAW6W802-F1
#
_cell.length_a   1.000
_cell.length_b   1.000
_cell.length_c   1.000
_cell.angle_alpha   90.00
_cell.angle_beta   90.00
_cell.angle_gamma   90.00
#
_symmetry.space_group_name_H-M   'P 1'
#
loop_
_entity.id
_entity.type
_entity.pdbx_description
1 polymer ?
#
loop_
_entity_poly.entity_id
_entity_poly.type
_entity_poly.pdbx_seq_one_letter_code
_entity_poly.pdbx_strand_id
1 'polypeptide(L)' 'MSKYKVKFYVSPNYTIGASIEKNIDLVEDYGFSEEEAKEILEDEDEERLKDLFNEWVWENIDGGWVKLEEEDERN' A
#
# COMPACT_ATOMS: atom_id res chain seq x y z
N MET A 1 20.96 -7.10 4.72
CA MET A 1 20.41 -5.83 5.23
C MET A 1 20.80 -4.72 4.28
N SER A 2 19.97 -4.54 3.25
CA SER A 2 20.08 -3.43 2.33
C SER A 2 19.83 -2.09 3.04
N LYS A 3 20.35 -1.00 2.48
CA LYS A 3 20.04 0.37 2.93
C LYS A 3 18.79 0.95 2.26
N TYR A 4 18.29 0.30 1.20
CA TYR A 4 17.18 0.78 0.38
C TYR A 4 15.85 0.25 0.91
N LYS A 5 15.34 0.92 1.95
CA LYS A 5 14.12 0.52 2.66
C LYS A 5 13.08 1.62 2.61
N VAL A 6 11.81 1.21 2.50
CA VAL A 6 10.64 2.08 2.57
C VAL A 6 9.65 1.55 3.59
N LYS A 7 8.95 2.45 4.28
CA LYS A 7 7.87 2.09 5.20
C LYS A 7 6.53 2.38 4.52
N PHE A 8 5.76 1.34 4.26
CA PHE A 8 4.37 1.47 3.84
C PHE A 8 3.46 1.44 5.05
N TYR A 9 2.43 2.27 5.03
CA TYR A 9 1.42 2.30 6.07
C TYR A 9 0.05 2.68 5.51
N VAL A 10 -0.99 2.11 6.11
CA VAL A 10 -2.39 2.42 5.83
C VAL A 10 -3.15 2.49 7.14
N SER A 11 -3.97 3.52 7.27
CA SER A 11 -4.83 3.74 8.44
C SER A 11 -6.21 4.17 7.92
N PRO A 12 -7.30 3.53 8.36
CA PRO A 12 -8.62 4.05 8.11
C PRO A 12 -8.82 5.32 8.94
N ASN A 13 -9.24 6.41 8.30
CA ASN A 13 -9.51 7.67 9.00
C ASN A 13 -10.66 7.59 10.03
N TYR A 14 -11.45 6.52 10.00
CA TYR A 14 -12.63 6.33 10.85
C TYR A 14 -12.37 5.49 12.12
N THR A 15 -11.19 4.87 12.27
CA THR A 15 -10.86 4.04 13.44
C THR A 15 -9.53 4.46 14.06
N ILE A 16 -9.57 5.04 15.25
CA ILE A 16 -8.36 5.42 16.00
C ILE A 16 -7.59 4.15 16.40
N GLY A 17 -6.31 4.08 16.04
CA GLY A 17 -5.40 2.99 16.43
C GLY A 17 -5.43 1.76 15.52
N ALA A 18 -6.23 1.75 14.45
CA ALA A 18 -6.16 0.72 13.42
C ALA A 18 -5.19 1.19 12.33
N SER A 19 -3.96 0.69 12.33
CA SER A 19 -3.00 0.95 11.26
C SER A 19 -2.22 -0.32 10.92
N ILE A 20 -2.04 -0.58 9.63
CA ILE A 20 -1.13 -1.61 9.15
C ILE A 20 0.12 -0.89 8.67
N GLU A 21 1.28 -1.30 9.16
CA GLU A 21 2.56 -0.79 8.70
C GLU A 21 3.52 -1.94 8.39
N LYS A 22 4.32 -1.78 7.32
CA LYS A 22 5.35 -2.74 6.94
C LYS A 22 6.58 -2.00 6.46
N ASN A 23 7.74 -2.42 6.97
CA ASN A 23 9.03 -2.02 6.41
C ASN A 23 9.35 -3.00 5.28
N ILE A 24 9.55 -2.47 4.09
CA ILE A 24 9.92 -3.18 2.88
C ILE A 24 11.38 -2.88 2.58
N ASP A 25 12.15 -3.92 2.30
CA ASP A 25 13.48 -3.83 1.69
C ASP A 25 13.35 -4.04 0.18
N LEU A 26 13.64 -3.01 -0.62
CA LEU A 26 13.44 -3.09 -2.08
C LEU A 26 14.33 -4.16 -2.72
N VAL A 27 15.48 -4.46 -2.11
CA VAL A 27 16.41 -5.47 -2.62
C VAL A 27 16.02 -6.87 -2.11
N GLU A 28 15.75 -7.00 -0.81
CA GLU A 28 15.48 -8.32 -0.21
C GLU A 28 14.02 -8.80 -0.42
N ASP A 29 13.02 -7.91 -0.33
CA ASP A 29 11.60 -8.27 -0.49
C ASP A 29 11.15 -8.27 -1.97
N TYR A 30 11.60 -7.29 -2.77
CA TYR A 30 11.18 -7.12 -4.17
C TYR A 30 12.22 -7.58 -5.20
N GLY A 31 13.46 -7.87 -4.79
CA GLY A 31 14.50 -8.39 -5.66
C GLY A 31 15.14 -7.37 -6.62
N PHE A 32 14.94 -6.07 -6.38
CA PHE A 32 15.58 -5.02 -7.18
C PHE A 32 17.09 -5.00 -6.99
N SER A 33 17.83 -4.56 -8.01
CA SER A 33 19.25 -4.23 -7.82
C SER A 33 19.41 -2.99 -6.94
N GLU A 34 20.62 -2.78 -6.39
CA GLU A 34 20.91 -1.59 -5.59
C GLU A 34 20.74 -0.28 -6.37
N GLU A 35 21.02 -0.29 -7.68
CA GLU A 35 20.84 0.87 -8.55
C GLU A 35 19.35 1.17 -8.78
N GLU A 36 18.54 0.16 -9.09
CA GLU A 36 17.10 0.31 -9.26
C GLU A 36 16.42 0.76 -7.97
N ALA A 37 16.78 0.13 -6.84
CA ALA A 37 16.24 0.49 -5.54
C ALA A 37 16.59 1.94 -5.15
N LYS A 38 17.77 2.42 -5.55
CA LYS A 38 18.18 3.81 -5.39
C LYS A 38 17.34 4.73 -6.29
N GLU A 39 17.20 4.39 -7.57
CA GLU A 39 16.40 5.16 -8.53
C GLU A 39 14.94 5.29 -8.07
N ILE A 40 14.34 4.21 -7.55
CA ILE A 40 12.97 4.22 -7.01
C ILE A 40 12.83 5.18 -5.82
N LEU A 41 13.84 5.26 -4.94
CA LEU A 41 13.81 6.12 -3.75
C LEU A 41 14.18 7.58 -4.05
N GLU A 42 14.88 7.84 -5.15
CA GLU A 42 15.29 9.17 -5.61
C GLU A 42 14.36 9.74 -6.70
N ASP A 43 13.35 8.97 -7.13
CA ASP A 43 12.36 9.38 -8.14
C ASP A 43 11.56 10.60 -7.68
N GLU A 44 11.71 11.74 -8.37
CA GLU A 44 11.10 13.02 -7.96
C GLU A 44 9.56 12.98 -8.00
N ASP A 45 8.98 12.23 -8.95
CA ASP A 45 7.53 12.10 -9.12
C ASP A 45 6.93 10.97 -8.27
N GLU A 46 7.77 10.16 -7.62
CA GLU A 46 7.42 9.01 -6.77
C GLU A 46 6.48 8.00 -7.45
N GLU A 47 6.43 7.95 -8.79
CA GLU A 47 5.47 7.12 -9.53
C GLU A 47 5.72 5.63 -9.26
N ARG A 48 6.98 5.21 -9.29
CA ARG A 48 7.35 3.81 -9.01
C ARG A 48 7.02 3.42 -7.58
N LEU A 49 7.23 4.33 -6.62
CA LEU A 49 6.92 4.08 -5.22
C LEU A 49 5.40 3.95 -5.00
N LYS A 50 4.60 4.75 -5.72
CA LYS A 50 3.14 4.68 -5.69
C LYS A 50 2.62 3.36 -6.26
N ASP A 51 3.20 2.87 -7.36
CA ASP A 51 2.82 1.57 -7.94
C ASP A 51 3.11 0.42 -6.97
N LEU A 52 4.30 0.40 -6.36
CA LEU A 52 4.66 -0.58 -5.33
C LEU A 52 3.73 -0.50 -4.11
N PHE A 53 3.37 0.71 -3.69
CA PHE A 53 2.42 0.90 -2.60
C PHE A 53 1.03 0.37 -2.95
N ASN A 54 0.53 0.65 -4.16
CA ASN A 54 -0.77 0.16 -4.61
C ASN A 54 -0.82 -1.37 -4.66
N GLU A 55 0.23 -2.01 -5.18
CA GLU A 55 0.35 -3.48 -5.17
C GLU A 55 0.35 -4.02 -3.75
N TRP A 56 1.17 -3.44 -2.87
CA TRP A 56 1.22 -3.83 -1.46
C TRP A 56 -0.14 -3.68 -0.76
N VAL A 57 -0.88 -2.60 -1.05
CA VAL A 57 -2.22 -2.37 -0.51
C VAL A 57 -3.18 -3.47 -0.95
N TRP A 58 -3.20 -3.82 -2.24
CA TRP A 58 -4.07 -4.87 -2.77
C TRP A 58 -3.81 -6.25 -2.15
N GLU A 59 -2.56 -6.55 -1.80
CA GLU A 59 -2.22 -7.82 -1.15
C GLU A 59 -2.54 -7.85 0.37
N ASN A 60 -2.60 -6.69 1.03
CA ASN A 60 -2.64 -6.62 2.50
C ASN A 60 -3.95 -6.03 3.06
N ILE A 61 -4.77 -5.36 2.25
CA ILE A 61 -6.06 -4.80 2.67
C ILE A 61 -7.20 -5.55 1.99
N ASP A 62 -8.00 -6.24 2.79
CA ASP A 62 -9.27 -6.81 2.33
C ASP A 62 -10.35 -5.72 2.31
N GLY A 63 -10.76 -5.34 1.11
CA GLY A 63 -11.75 -4.30 0.86
C GLY A 63 -12.83 -4.81 -0.09
N GLY A 64 -14.10 -4.47 0.18
CA GLY A 64 -15.23 -4.90 -0.63
C GLY A 64 -16.36 -3.88 -0.64
N TRP A 65 -17.43 -4.18 -1.38
CA TRP A 65 -18.64 -3.38 -1.43
C TRP A 65 -19.88 -4.28 -1.34
N VAL A 66 -20.98 -3.70 -0.86
CA VAL A 66 -22.29 -4.35 -0.86
C VAL A 66 -23.27 -3.43 -1.59
N LYS A 67 -24.09 -4.00 -2.48
CA LYS A 67 -25.17 -3.26 -3.13
C LYS A 67 -26.32 -3.11 -2.14
N LEU A 68 -26.78 -1.89 -1.92
CA LEU A 68 -27.99 -1.61 -1.16
C LEU A 68 -29.19 -1.70 -2.10
N GLU A 69 -30.20 -2.48 -1.74
CA GLU A 69 -31.52 -2.46 -2.38
C GLU A 69 -32.40 -1.46 -1.61
N GLU A 70 -33.17 -0.64 -2.31
CA GLU A 70 -34.17 0.23 -1.68
C GLU A 70 -35.28 -0.66 -1.11
N GLU A 71 -35.55 -0.57 0.20
CA GLU A 71 -36.74 -1.16 0.79
C GLU A 71 -37.97 -0.46 0.18
N ASP A 72 -38.71 -1.20 -0.65
CA ASP A 72 -39.98 -0.78 -1.21
C ASP A 72 -40.98 -0.65 -0.03
N GLU A 73 -41.12 0.56 0.53
CA GLU A 73 -42.03 0.92 1.64
C GLU A 73 -43.51 0.79 1.21
N ARG A 74 -43.97 -0.44 0.95
CA ARG A 74 -45.38 -0.77 0.72
C ARG A 74 -45.86 -1.80 1.72
N ASN A 75 -46.36 -1.30 2.85
CA ASN A 75 -47.33 -2.02 3.68
C ASN A 75 -48.39 -1.05 4.20
#